data_AF-A0A4P8GP16-F1
#
_entry.id   AF-A0A4P8GP16-F1
#
_cell.length_a   1.000
_cell.length_b   1.000
_cell.length_c   1.000
_cell.angle_alpha   90.00
_cell.angle_beta   90.00
_cell.angle_gamma   90.00
#
_symmetry.space_group_name_H-M   'P 1'
#
loop_
_entity.id
_entity.type
_entity.pdbx_description
1 polymer ?
#
loop_
_entity_poly.entity_id
_entity_poly.type
_entity_poly.pdbx_seq_one_letter_code
_entity_poly.pdbx_strand_id
1 'polypeptide(L)'
;MDGKVLIYYVETGVWFVLALVAFGLEVWAFFDCLRHKANAFEAVSKRTKMFWLALTGGALAIGALSLYAGGGGSFGTLGLFGLAAVTAASVYLADVRPAVKDAGRGGSRNRGPYGPW
;
A
#
# COMPACT_ATOMS: atom_id res chain seq x y z
N MET A 1 6.75 40.13 -6.69
CA MET A 1 6.07 38.91 -6.21
C MET A 1 6.74 38.52 -4.91
N ASP A 2 6.04 38.58 -3.79
CA ASP A 2 6.60 38.24 -2.48
C ASP A 2 7.09 36.79 -2.47
N GLY A 3 8.31 36.56 -1.98
CA GLY A 3 8.91 35.21 -1.90
C GLY A 3 8.02 34.22 -1.12
N LYS A 4 7.19 34.71 -0.20
CA LYS A 4 6.20 33.91 0.56
C LYS A 4 5.13 33.27 -0.34
N VAL A 5 4.72 33.95 -1.40
CA VAL A 5 3.72 33.44 -2.34
C VAL A 5 4.31 32.30 -3.18
N LEU A 6 5.57 32.45 -3.62
CA LEU A 6 6.28 31.40 -4.34
C LEU A 6 6.48 30.15 -3.47
N ILE A 7 6.87 30.33 -2.22
CA ILE A 7 7.04 29.24 -1.24
C ILE A 7 5.72 28.48 -1.06
N TYR A 8 4.60 29.19 -0.90
CA TYR A 8 3.30 28.57 -0.72
C TYR A 8 2.87 27.69 -1.91
N TYR A 9 3.07 28.16 -3.14
CA TYR A 9 2.73 27.38 -4.34
C TYR A 9 3.62 26.15 -4.49
N VAL A 10 4.93 26.28 -4.22
CA VAL A 10 5.88 25.16 -4.30
C VAL A 10 5.58 24.13 -3.22
N GLU A 11 5.37 24.55 -1.97
CA GLU A 11 5.03 23.66 -0.85
C GLU A 11 3.74 22.88 -1.14
N THR A 12 2.69 23.59 -1.57
CA THR A 12 1.40 22.96 -1.90
C THR A 12 1.54 21.98 -3.07
N GLY A 13 2.33 22.33 -4.09
CA GLY A 13 2.60 21.45 -5.23
C GLY A 13 3.32 20.16 -4.81
N VAL A 14 4.36 20.26 -3.99
CA VAL A 14 5.11 19.10 -3.47
C VAL A 14 4.20 18.21 -2.62
N TRP A 15 3.43 18.80 -1.71
CA TRP A 15 2.46 18.08 -0.89
C TRP A 15 1.43 17.32 -1.72
N PHE A 16 0.89 17.96 -2.75
CA PHE A 16 -0.12 17.36 -3.62
C PHE A 16 0.45 16.16 -4.39
N VAL A 17 1.67 16.28 -4.92
CA VAL A 17 2.34 15.17 -5.62
C VAL A 17 2.60 14.00 -4.67
N LEU A 18 3.12 14.27 -3.47
CA LEU A 18 3.36 13.23 -2.47
C LEU A 18 2.06 12.54 -2.03
N ALA A 19 1.00 13.32 -1.81
CA ALA A 19 -0.30 12.79 -1.45
C ALA A 19 -0.89 11.88 -2.54
N LEU A 20 -0.73 12.28 -3.80
CA LEU A 20 -1.25 11.51 -4.93
C LEU A 20 -0.48 10.19 -5.13
N VAL A 21 0.85 10.20 -4.95
CA VAL A 21 1.67 8.98 -5.01
C VAL A 21 1.34 8.03 -3.86
N ALA A 22 1.25 8.57 -2.63
CA ALA A 22 0.86 7.82 -1.44
C ALA A 22 -0.48 7.12 -1.62
N PHE A 23 -1.50 7.88 -2.03
CA PHE A 23 -2.83 7.34 -2.26
C PHE A 23 -2.86 6.31 -3.39
N GLY A 24 -2.09 6.53 -4.47
CA GLY A 24 -1.95 5.56 -5.55
C GLY A 24 -1.43 4.20 -5.06
N LEU A 25 -0.45 4.20 -4.14
CA LEU A 25 0.07 2.97 -3.54
C LEU A 25 -0.96 2.25 -2.66
N GLU A 26 -1.72 2.99 -1.87
CA GLU A 26 -2.77 2.43 -1.01
C GLU A 26 -3.91 1.79 -1.82
N VAL A 27 -4.40 2.50 -2.85
CA VAL A 27 -5.39 1.99 -3.80
C VAL A 27 -4.88 0.73 -4.46
N TRP A 28 -3.64 0.75 -4.93
CA TRP A 28 -3.06 -0.42 -5.56
C TRP A 28 -2.95 -1.62 -4.61
N ALA A 29 -2.47 -1.41 -3.38
CA ALA A 29 -2.37 -2.46 -2.37
C ALA A 29 -3.75 -3.07 -2.03
N PHE A 30 -4.76 -2.24 -1.83
CA PHE A 30 -6.11 -2.69 -1.50
C PHE A 30 -6.75 -3.51 -2.64
N PHE A 31 -6.67 -3.02 -3.88
CA PHE A 31 -7.20 -3.74 -5.05
C PHE A 31 -6.45 -5.05 -5.32
N ASP A 32 -5.14 -5.08 -5.14
CA ASP A 32 -4.33 -6.29 -5.27
C ASP A 32 -4.73 -7.32 -4.20
N CYS A 33 -4.91 -6.88 -2.95
CA CYS A 33 -5.39 -7.73 -1.85
C CYS A 33 -6.80 -8.29 -2.08
N LEU A 34 -7.70 -7.51 -2.69
CA LEU A 34 -9.02 -7.99 -3.08
C LEU A 34 -8.95 -9.08 -4.16
N ARG A 35 -8.07 -8.91 -5.16
CA ARG A 35 -7.90 -9.85 -6.28
C ARG A 35 -7.28 -11.19 -5.87
N HIS A 36 -6.42 -11.22 -4.86
CA HIS A 36 -5.77 -12.47 -4.43
C HIS A 36 -6.69 -13.40 -3.62
N LYS A 37 -6.64 -14.72 -3.89
CA LYS A 37 -7.47 -15.73 -3.22
C LYS A 37 -7.05 -15.95 -1.77
N ALA A 38 -8.00 -16.21 -0.86
CA ALA A 38 -7.74 -16.39 0.57
C ALA A 38 -6.74 -17.51 0.88
N ASN A 39 -6.86 -18.65 0.18
CA ASN A 39 -5.98 -19.82 0.39
C ASN A 39 -4.50 -19.51 0.14
N ALA A 40 -4.18 -18.54 -0.73
CA ALA A 40 -2.79 -18.16 -0.99
C ALA A 40 -2.18 -17.34 0.17
N PHE A 41 -2.99 -16.61 0.93
CA PHE A 41 -2.52 -15.92 2.14
C PHE A 41 -2.28 -16.92 3.27
N GLU A 42 -3.15 -17.90 3.45
CA GLU A 42 -2.97 -18.93 4.49
C GLU A 42 -1.75 -19.81 4.24
N ALA A 43 -1.42 -20.08 2.98
CA ALA A 43 -0.26 -20.91 2.61
C ALA A 43 1.10 -20.23 2.82
N VAL A 44 1.17 -18.90 2.81
CA VAL A 44 2.46 -18.17 2.76
C VAL A 44 2.64 -17.15 3.88
N SER A 45 1.55 -16.58 4.38
CA SER A 45 1.62 -15.50 5.35
C SER A 45 1.18 -15.97 6.73
N LYS A 46 1.77 -15.38 7.78
CA LYS A 46 1.40 -15.67 9.18
C LYS A 46 0.03 -15.07 9.59
N ARG A 47 -0.64 -14.33 8.68
CA ARG A 47 -1.87 -13.56 8.94
C ARG A 47 -2.87 -13.76 7.81
N THR A 48 -4.15 -13.89 8.14
CA THR A 48 -5.19 -14.21 7.15
C THR A 48 -5.46 -13.06 6.17
N LYS A 49 -6.11 -13.37 5.04
CA LYS A 49 -6.57 -12.36 4.07
C LYS A 49 -7.37 -11.24 4.74
N MET A 50 -8.21 -11.57 5.73
CA MET A 50 -9.03 -10.58 6.45
C MET A 50 -8.19 -9.55 7.20
N PHE A 51 -7.07 -9.96 7.80
CA PHE A 51 -6.15 -9.04 8.46
C PHE A 51 -5.53 -8.06 7.46
N TRP A 52 -5.02 -8.56 6.32
CA TRP A 52 -4.41 -7.71 5.30
C TRP A 52 -5.41 -6.80 4.59
N LEU A 53 -6.64 -7.27 4.40
CA LEU A 53 -7.72 -6.46 3.82
C LEU A 53 -8.15 -5.35 4.78
N ALA A 54 -8.28 -5.65 6.08
CA ALA A 54 -8.55 -4.62 7.09
C ALA A 54 -7.41 -3.60 7.18
N LEU A 55 -6.15 -4.04 7.10
CA LEU A 55 -4.98 -3.16 7.17
C LEU A 55 -4.87 -2.25 5.94
N THR A 56 -4.95 -2.82 4.73
CA THR A 56 -4.90 -2.04 3.47
C THR A 56 -6.14 -1.20 3.25
N GLY A 57 -7.32 -1.67 3.68
CA GLY A 57 -8.56 -0.89 3.65
C GLY A 57 -8.54 0.26 4.65
N GLY A 58 -7.98 0.03 5.85
CA GLY A 58 -7.73 1.09 6.84
C GLY A 58 -6.73 2.12 6.32
N ALA A 59 -5.64 1.68 5.69
CA ALA A 59 -4.67 2.57 5.05
C ALA A 59 -5.34 3.44 3.97
N LEU A 60 -6.11 2.82 3.06
CA LEU A 60 -6.84 3.53 2.02
C LEU A 60 -7.86 4.54 2.57
N ALA A 61 -8.58 4.17 3.63
CA ALA A 61 -9.50 5.11 4.29
C ALA A 61 -8.75 6.30 4.89
N ILE A 62 -7.59 6.06 5.50
CA ILE A 62 -6.73 7.12 6.06
C ILE A 62 -6.16 7.99 4.95
N GLY A 63 -5.61 7.45 3.85
CA GLY A 63 -5.08 8.29 2.78
C GLY A 63 -6.16 9.04 2.00
N ALA A 64 -7.37 8.48 1.87
CA ALA A 64 -8.53 9.21 1.35
C ALA A 64 -8.89 10.39 2.27
N LEU A 65 -8.92 10.17 3.59
CA LEU A 65 -9.14 11.23 4.57
C LEU A 65 -8.02 12.27 4.56
N SER A 66 -6.76 11.85 4.43
CA SER A 66 -5.60 12.75 4.36
C SER A 66 -5.61 13.62 3.10
N LEU A 67 -6.08 13.09 1.96
CA LEU A 67 -6.31 13.87 0.74
C LEU A 67 -7.44 14.88 0.91
N TYR A 68 -8.54 14.49 1.56
CA TYR A 68 -9.69 15.39 1.79
C TYR A 68 -9.40 16.48 2.83
N ALA A 69 -8.59 16.18 3.85
CA ALA A 69 -8.28 17.09 4.95
C ALA A 69 -7.28 18.21 4.60
N GLY A 70 -6.67 18.18 3.41
CA GLY A 70 -5.89 19.30 2.88
C GLY A 70 -4.66 19.67 3.73
N GLY A 71 -3.60 18.86 3.66
CA GLY A 71 -2.20 19.25 3.95
C GLY A 71 -1.81 19.70 5.37
N GLY A 72 -2.75 20.01 6.26
CA GLY A 72 -2.46 20.57 7.58
C GLY A 72 -2.78 19.65 8.76
N GLY A 73 -1.79 19.41 9.63
CA GLY A 73 -1.95 18.76 10.94
C GLY A 73 -1.63 17.25 10.98
N SER A 74 -1.85 16.62 12.14
CA SER A 74 -1.52 15.20 12.39
C SER A 74 -2.24 14.19 11.48
N PHE A 75 -3.29 14.63 10.78
CA PHE A 75 -4.07 13.85 9.81
C PHE A 75 -3.71 14.14 8.34
N GLY A 76 -2.75 15.03 8.07
CA GLY A 76 -2.22 15.24 6.72
C GLY A 76 -1.47 14.00 6.21
N THR A 77 -1.23 13.93 4.90
CA THR A 77 -0.54 12.80 4.25
C THR A 77 0.86 12.52 4.84
N LEU A 78 1.60 13.54 5.29
CA LEU A 78 2.88 13.39 6.02
C LEU A 78 2.72 13.40 7.54
N GLY A 79 1.48 13.41 8.04
CA GLY A 79 1.16 13.20 9.45
C GLY A 79 1.39 11.73 9.84
N LEU A 80 1.41 11.48 11.15
CA LEU A 80 1.70 10.16 11.72
C LEU A 80 0.80 9.05 11.15
N PHE A 81 -0.48 9.35 10.95
CA PHE A 81 -1.46 8.40 10.40
C PHE A 81 -1.29 8.18 8.90
N GLY A 82 -1.04 9.22 8.10
CA GLY A 82 -0.78 9.09 6.67
C GLY A 82 0.51 8.32 6.40
N LEU A 83 1.57 8.60 7.16
CA LEU A 83 2.82 7.84 7.09
C LEU A 83 2.63 6.38 7.49
N ALA A 84 1.88 6.10 8.55
CA ALA A 84 1.57 4.72 8.95
C ALA A 84 0.76 3.98 7.87
N ALA A 85 -0.21 4.65 7.24
CA ALA A 85 -1.01 4.09 6.15
C ALA A 85 -0.16 3.75 4.93
N VAL A 86 0.66 4.70 4.46
CA VAL A 86 1.58 4.50 3.33
C VAL A 86 2.60 3.41 3.64
N THR A 87 3.12 3.38 4.86
CA THR A 87 4.07 2.34 5.29
C THR A 87 3.40 0.97 5.28
N ALA A 88 2.18 0.84 5.81
CA ALA A 88 1.43 -0.41 5.81
C ALA A 88 1.14 -0.90 4.37
N ALA A 89 0.74 -0.01 3.46
CA ALA A 89 0.55 -0.31 2.05
C ALA A 89 1.86 -0.75 1.37
N SER A 90 2.96 -0.05 1.66
CA SER A 90 4.29 -0.36 1.11
C SER A 90 4.80 -1.72 1.58
N VAL A 91 4.65 -2.04 2.87
CA VAL A 91 5.01 -3.34 3.43
C VAL A 91 4.19 -4.46 2.79
N TYR A 92 2.89 -4.27 2.59
CA TYR A 92 2.05 -5.23 1.89
C TYR A 92 2.57 -5.52 0.48
N LEU A 93 2.87 -4.46 -0.29
CA LEU A 93 3.32 -4.57 -1.67
C LEU A 93 4.71 -5.18 -1.79
N ALA A 94 5.60 -4.90 -0.84
CA ALA A 94 6.98 -5.37 -0.86
C ALA A 94 7.14 -6.80 -0.35
N ASP A 95 6.42 -7.19 0.71
CA ASP A 95 6.61 -8.48 1.38
C ASP A 95 5.50 -9.48 1.02
N VAL A 96 4.24 -9.08 1.18
CA VAL A 96 3.10 -10.00 1.07
C VAL A 96 2.77 -10.33 -0.38
N ARG A 97 2.72 -9.31 -1.24
CA ARG A 97 2.38 -9.47 -2.66
C ARG A 97 3.28 -10.46 -3.41
N PRO A 98 4.63 -10.39 -3.35
CA PRO A 98 5.46 -11.38 -4.04
C PRO A 98 5.23 -12.78 -3.47
N ALA A 99 5.10 -12.91 -2.15
CA ALA A 99 4.91 -14.19 -1.49
C ALA A 99 3.57 -14.86 -1.86
N VAL A 100 2.47 -14.08 -1.87
CA VAL A 100 1.13 -14.55 -2.27
C VAL A 100 1.05 -14.86 -3.77
N LYS A 101 1.74 -14.08 -4.61
CA LYS A 101 1.85 -14.34 -6.05
C LYS A 101 2.61 -15.63 -6.34
N ASP A 102 3.65 -15.92 -5.58
CA ASP A 102 4.45 -17.14 -5.74
C ASP A 102 3.67 -18.39 -5.31
N ALA A 103 2.88 -18.35 -4.24
CA ALA A 103 1.99 -19.47 -3.91
C ALA A 103 0.82 -19.62 -4.87
N GLY A 104 0.23 -18.51 -5.32
CA GLY A 104 -0.89 -18.53 -6.27
C GLY A 104 -0.53 -19.12 -7.63
N ARG A 105 0.76 -19.12 -8.01
CA ARG A 105 1.26 -19.71 -9.26
C ARG A 105 1.46 -21.22 -9.20
N GLY A 106 1.21 -21.85 -8.05
CA GLY A 106 1.53 -23.26 -7.84
C GLY A 106 3.03 -23.44 -7.68
N GLY A 107 3.43 -24.36 -6.80
CA GLY A 107 4.82 -24.75 -6.57
C GLY A 107 5.49 -25.37 -7.80
N SER A 108 5.60 -24.63 -8.91
CA SER A 108 6.31 -25.03 -10.11
C SER A 108 7.82 -24.78 -9.94
N ARG A 109 8.37 -25.38 -8.88
CA ARG A 109 9.81 -25.66 -8.76
C ARG A 109 10.14 -27.07 -9.24
N ASN A 110 9.38 -27.59 -10.21
CA ASN A 110 9.83 -28.67 -11.10
C ASN A 110 10.92 -28.15 -12.07
N ARG A 111 11.99 -27.60 -11.51
CA ARG A 111 13.20 -27.16 -12.21
C ARG A 111 14.42 -27.98 -11.79
N GLY A 112 14.19 -29.14 -11.17
CA GLY A 112 15.22 -30.15 -10.94
C GLY A 112 15.17 -31.19 -12.06
N PRO A 113 16.30 -31.78 -12.48
CA PRO A 113 16.35 -32.87 -13.47
C PRO A 113 15.51 -34.11 -13.13
N TYR A 114 15.00 -34.20 -11.90
CA TYR A 114 14.17 -35.29 -11.40
C TYR A 114 12.78 -34.73 -11.09
N GLY A 115 11.88 -34.84 -12.07
CA GLY A 115 10.44 -34.51 -11.90
C GLY A 115 9.70 -35.57 -11.06
N PRO A 116 8.38 -35.38 -10.84
CA PRO A 116 7.61 -36.16 -9.88
C PRO A 116 7.37 -37.57 -10.41
N TRP A 117 7.88 -38.56 -9.69
CA TRP A 117 7.57 -39.97 -9.82
C TRP A 117 6.22 -40.30 -9.18
#